data_AF-A0A6J8DDT3-F1
#
_entry.id   AF-A0A6J8DDT3-F1
#
_cell.length_a   1.000
_cell.length_b   1.000
_cell.length_c   1.000
_cell.angle_alpha   90.00
_cell.angle_beta   90.00
_cell.angle_gamma   90.00
#
_symmetry.space_group_name_H-M   'P 1'
#
loop_
_entity.id
_entity.type
_entity.pdbx_description
1 polymer ?
#
loop_
_entity_poly.entity_id
_entity_poly.type
_entity_poly.pdbx_seq_one_letter_code
_entity_poly.pdbx_strand_id
1 'polypeptide(L)'
;MLTTRWNVPWLNREIKTIIRNKQRVYNKANRTNNKKYWKEFKLLRKTVYFKLEEAHQNYISQILKVDEDGERKTLVGRKKFWQYVRSKKRDSCGIAILSSNGKIMEDSKSRAERLNDQFVSVFTNENTSSQQDLKGNPSPTIGPLEGPRKLLSNINPPKIKQIR
;
A
#
# COMPACT_ATOMS: atom_id res chain seq x y z
N MET A 1 9.80 22.28 9.95
CA MET A 1 8.55 23.02 9.70
C MET A 1 7.59 22.10 8.97
N LEU A 2 6.35 21.93 9.45
CA LEU A 2 5.30 21.30 8.63
C LEU A 2 4.98 22.29 7.52
N THR A 3 5.60 22.10 6.35
CA THR A 3 5.38 22.95 5.19
C THR A 3 3.91 22.84 4.80
N THR A 4 3.33 23.94 4.32
CA THR A 4 1.94 24.08 3.84
C THR A 4 1.55 23.02 2.79
N ARG A 5 2.54 22.32 2.22
CA ARG A 5 2.40 21.25 1.24
C ARG A 5 1.65 20.01 1.75
N TRP A 6 1.56 19.81 3.07
CA TRP A 6 0.88 18.65 3.67
C TRP A 6 -0.29 19.09 4.56
N ASN A 7 -1.36 19.59 3.96
CA ASN A 7 -2.62 19.86 4.66
C ASN A 7 -3.34 18.52 4.96
N VAL A 8 -2.97 17.88 6.07
CA VAL A 8 -3.64 16.64 6.50
C VAL A 8 -5.02 16.95 7.09
N PRO A 9 -6.06 16.16 6.78
CA PRO A 9 -7.44 16.46 7.19
C PRO A 9 -7.67 16.57 8.71
N TRP A 10 -6.84 15.91 9.51
CA TRP A 10 -6.96 15.91 10.98
C TRP A 10 -6.18 17.04 11.67
N LEU A 11 -5.52 17.94 10.93
CA LEU A 11 -4.71 19.02 11.51
C LEU A 11 -5.54 20.29 11.78
N ASN A 12 -5.99 20.44 13.02
CA ASN A 12 -6.76 21.61 13.47
C ASN A 12 -5.89 22.88 13.65
N ARG A 13 -6.52 24.07 13.60
CA ARG A 13 -5.92 25.39 13.88
C ARG A 13 -5.23 25.42 15.24
N GLU A 14 -5.85 24.82 16.26
CA GLU A 14 -5.29 24.74 17.61
C GLU A 14 -3.95 24.01 17.63
N ILE A 15 -3.88 22.83 17.00
CA ILE A 15 -2.66 22.02 16.89
C ILE A 15 -1.58 22.84 16.15
N LYS A 16 -1.95 23.55 15.08
CA LYS A 16 -1.04 24.47 14.35
C LYS A 16 -0.51 25.57 15.27
N THR A 17 -1.34 26.14 16.15
CA THR A 17 -0.92 27.15 17.12
C THR A 17 0.09 26.57 18.12
N ILE A 18 -0.16 25.39 18.66
CA ILE A 18 0.77 24.72 19.61
C ILE A 18 2.09 24.39 18.90
N ILE A 19 2.07 23.92 17.65
CA ILE A 19 3.27 23.66 16.85
C ILE A 19 4.09 24.95 16.66
N ARG A 20 3.44 26.07 16.33
CA ARG A 20 4.11 27.38 16.20
C ARG A 20 4.68 27.83 17.53
N ASN A 21 3.94 27.66 18.63
CA ASN A 21 4.44 28.01 19.97
C ASN A 21 5.67 27.16 20.35
N LYS A 22 5.61 25.85 20.13
CA LYS A 22 6.75 24.94 20.30
C LYS A 22 7.99 25.44 19.53
N GLN A 23 7.81 25.87 18.29
CA GLN A 23 8.90 26.41 17.47
C GLN A 23 9.44 27.75 18.02
N ARG A 24 8.56 28.64 18.49
CA ARG A 24 8.96 29.91 19.12
C ARG A 24 9.78 29.67 20.39
N VAL A 25 9.34 28.76 21.26
CA VAL A 25 10.06 28.39 22.49
C VAL A 25 11.40 27.74 22.17
N TYR A 26 11.47 26.87 21.15
CA TYR A 26 12.75 26.33 20.66
C TYR A 26 13.70 27.45 20.21
N ASN A 27 13.23 28.38 19.38
CA ASN A 27 14.06 29.49 18.91
C ASN A 27 14.54 30.35 20.09
N LYS A 28 13.70 30.57 21.12
CA LYS A 28 14.06 31.30 22.33
C LYS A 28 15.09 30.54 23.17
N ALA A 29 14.91 29.23 23.35
CA ALA A 29 15.85 28.36 24.05
C ALA A 29 17.22 28.32 23.34
N ASN A 30 17.23 28.24 22.02
CA ASN A 30 18.45 28.21 21.21
C ASN A 30 19.23 29.54 21.29
N ARG A 31 18.51 30.68 21.32
CA ARG A 31 19.14 32.00 21.44
C ARG A 31 19.67 32.31 22.84
N THR A 32 18.97 31.88 23.88
CA THR A 32 19.28 32.26 25.28
C THR A 32 19.97 31.18 26.09
N ASN A 33 20.08 29.96 25.56
CA ASN A 33 20.59 28.75 26.22
C ASN A 33 20.05 28.50 27.65
N ASN A 34 18.85 29.01 27.95
CA ASN A 34 18.27 28.88 29.29
C ASN A 34 17.56 27.53 29.45
N LYS A 35 17.92 26.79 30.51
CA LYS A 35 17.33 25.48 30.87
C LYS A 35 15.81 25.51 31.02
N LYS A 36 15.22 26.64 31.44
CA LYS A 36 13.75 26.81 31.57
C LYS A 36 13.05 26.66 30.23
N TYR A 37 13.51 27.35 29.19
CA TYR A 37 12.90 27.26 27.86
C TYR A 37 13.09 25.88 27.23
N TRP A 38 14.21 25.19 27.52
CA TRP A 38 14.39 23.80 27.10
C TRP A 38 13.40 22.84 27.76
N LYS A 39 13.10 23.01 29.06
CA LYS A 39 12.06 22.23 29.76
C LYS A 39 10.68 22.47 29.15
N GLU A 40 10.33 23.73 28.92
CA GLU A 40 9.06 24.12 28.29
C GLU A 40 8.92 23.55 26.86
N PHE A 41 9.98 23.61 26.06
CA PHE A 41 10.02 23.01 24.73
C PHE A 41 9.75 21.51 24.77
N LYS A 42 10.38 20.77 25.70
CA LYS A 42 10.16 19.33 25.87
C LYS A 42 8.71 19.01 26.21
N LEU A 43 8.08 19.82 27.07
CA LEU A 43 6.67 19.67 27.41
C LEU A 43 5.78 19.93 26.18
N LEU A 44 5.97 21.07 25.50
CA LEU A 44 5.21 21.41 24.29
C LEU A 44 5.40 20.37 23.17
N ARG A 45 6.60 19.78 23.04
CA ARG A 45 6.85 18.69 22.09
C ARG A 45 5.98 17.48 22.39
N LYS A 46 5.88 17.06 23.66
CA LYS A 46 4.99 15.97 24.09
C LYS A 46 3.52 16.33 23.84
N THR A 47 3.09 17.53 24.20
CA THR A 47 1.72 18.00 23.97
C THR A 47 1.34 17.97 22.49
N VAL A 48 2.22 18.43 21.60
CA VAL A 48 2.00 18.37 20.14
C VAL A 48 1.85 16.93 19.68
N TYR A 49 2.71 16.02 20.15
CA TYR A 49 2.62 14.60 19.80
C TYR A 49 1.26 14.02 20.19
N PHE A 50 0.86 14.18 21.46
CA PHE A 50 -0.43 13.68 21.94
C PHE A 50 -1.61 14.27 21.19
N LYS A 51 -1.61 15.59 20.96
CA LYS A 51 -2.71 16.24 20.22
C LYS A 51 -2.78 15.81 18.76
N LEU A 52 -1.63 15.56 18.13
CA LEU A 52 -1.59 15.07 16.75
C LEU A 52 -2.11 13.64 16.67
N GLU A 53 -1.71 12.78 17.62
CA GLU A 53 -2.17 11.40 17.70
C GLU A 53 -3.66 11.32 18.00
N GLU A 54 -4.15 12.06 18.99
CA GLU A 54 -5.57 12.17 19.33
C GLU A 54 -6.41 12.59 18.11
N ALA A 55 -5.97 13.62 17.38
CA ALA A 55 -6.69 14.08 16.20
C ALA A 55 -6.67 13.06 15.05
N HIS A 56 -5.54 12.37 14.86
CA HIS A 56 -5.41 11.30 13.86
C HIS A 56 -6.31 10.10 14.22
N GLN A 57 -6.32 9.66 15.47
CA GLN A 57 -7.18 8.59 15.96
C GLN A 57 -8.65 8.95 15.82
N ASN A 58 -9.06 10.15 16.21
CA ASN A 58 -10.43 10.62 16.02
C ASN A 58 -10.83 10.63 14.54
N TYR A 59 -9.95 11.09 13.66
CA TYR A 59 -10.20 11.06 12.21
C TYR A 59 -10.32 9.64 11.66
N ILE A 60 -9.46 8.71 12.09
CA ILE A 60 -9.56 7.29 11.72
C ILE A 60 -10.87 6.71 12.25
N SER A 61 -11.20 6.92 13.53
CA SER A 61 -12.45 6.45 14.12
C SER A 61 -13.66 6.96 13.34
N GLN A 62 -13.68 8.24 12.98
CA GLN A 62 -14.74 8.81 12.14
C GLN A 62 -14.80 8.19 10.75
N ILE A 63 -13.64 7.91 10.14
CA ILE A 63 -13.58 7.18 8.88
C ILE A 63 -14.04 5.73 9.07
N LEU A 64 -13.74 5.07 10.17
CA LEU A 64 -14.02 3.65 10.36
C LEU A 64 -15.43 3.36 10.88
N LYS A 65 -16.15 4.36 11.38
CA LYS A 65 -17.57 4.24 11.73
C LYS A 65 -18.35 3.63 10.55
N VAL A 66 -18.95 2.48 10.81
CA VAL A 66 -19.88 1.77 9.93
C VAL A 66 -21.29 2.03 10.48
N ASP A 67 -22.27 2.21 9.61
CA ASP A 67 -23.66 2.34 10.05
C ASP A 67 -24.19 0.98 10.54
N GLU A 68 -25.29 0.95 11.30
CA GLU A 68 -25.80 -0.25 11.99
C GLU A 68 -26.04 -1.46 11.07
N ASP A 69 -26.26 -1.24 9.78
CA ASP A 69 -26.50 -2.30 8.78
C ASP A 69 -25.22 -2.93 8.19
N GLY A 70 -24.04 -2.63 8.76
CA GLY A 70 -22.76 -3.15 8.27
C GLY A 70 -22.25 -2.51 6.97
N GLU A 71 -23.05 -1.65 6.34
CA GLU A 71 -22.68 -0.88 5.16
C GLU A 71 -22.50 0.62 5.49
N ARG A 72 -21.54 1.25 4.81
CA ARG A 72 -21.41 2.72 4.81
C ARG A 72 -22.48 3.28 3.87
N LYS A 73 -23.59 3.79 4.41
CA LYS A 73 -24.71 4.34 3.63
C LYS A 73 -24.31 5.61 2.89
N THR A 74 -23.41 6.40 3.44
CA THR A 74 -22.99 7.66 2.80
C THR A 74 -21.84 7.46 1.79
N LEU A 75 -22.07 7.88 0.54
CA LEU A 75 -21.05 7.91 -0.52
C LEU A 75 -19.80 8.69 -0.10
N VAL A 76 -19.98 9.74 0.70
CA VAL A 76 -18.90 10.59 1.23
C VAL A 76 -17.99 9.81 2.18
N GLY A 77 -18.55 9.02 3.11
CA GLY A 77 -17.78 8.20 4.05
C GLY A 77 -16.96 7.12 3.34
N ARG A 78 -17.57 6.44 2.36
CA ARG A 78 -16.91 5.43 1.51
C ARG A 78 -15.74 6.01 0.72
N LYS A 79 -15.93 7.18 0.10
CA LYS A 79 -14.88 7.87 -0.67
C LYS A 79 -13.71 8.31 0.21
N LYS A 80 -13.99 8.87 1.40
CA LYS A 80 -12.97 9.29 2.38
C LYS A 80 -12.14 8.10 2.87
N PHE A 81 -12.78 6.96 3.16
CA PHE A 81 -12.08 5.73 3.53
C PHE A 81 -11.11 5.27 2.44
N TRP A 82 -11.58 5.12 1.20
CA TRP A 82 -10.71 4.68 0.11
C TRP A 82 -9.64 5.70 -0.26
N GLN A 83 -9.89 6.99 -0.10
CA GLN A 83 -8.86 8.02 -0.23
C GLN A 83 -7.78 7.87 0.84
N TYR A 84 -8.17 7.63 2.10
CA TYR A 84 -7.24 7.36 3.19
C TYR A 84 -6.41 6.09 2.94
N VAL A 85 -7.05 4.98 2.57
CA VAL A 85 -6.35 3.71 2.23
C VAL A 85 -5.34 3.93 1.11
N ARG A 86 -5.72 4.61 0.02
CA ARG A 86 -4.79 4.94 -1.08
C ARG A 86 -3.65 5.83 -0.63
N SER A 87 -3.89 6.80 0.26
CA SER A 87 -2.83 7.67 0.78
C SER A 87 -1.77 6.95 1.61
N LYS A 88 -2.11 5.78 2.17
CA LYS A 88 -1.20 4.92 2.95
C LYS A 88 -0.43 3.93 2.09
N LYS A 89 -0.99 3.50 0.95
CA LYS A 89 -0.30 2.70 -0.06
C LYS A 89 0.73 3.57 -0.79
N ARG A 90 1.89 3.76 -0.16
CA ARG A 90 3.05 4.51 -0.69
C ARG A 90 4.16 3.61 -1.20
N ASP A 91 3.85 2.35 -1.48
CA ASP A 91 4.77 1.55 -2.26
C ASP A 91 4.64 2.00 -3.71
N SER A 92 5.63 2.75 -4.19
CA SER A 92 5.94 2.81 -5.61
C SER A 92 6.51 1.47 -6.06
N CYS A 93 5.90 0.36 -5.67
CA CYS A 93 6.11 -0.93 -6.28
C CYS A 93 5.35 -0.91 -7.61
N GLY A 94 5.71 0.04 -8.46
CA GLY A 94 5.59 -0.21 -9.89
C GLY A 94 6.53 -1.36 -10.16
N ILE A 95 6.08 -2.34 -10.93
CA ILE A 95 6.98 -3.32 -11.52
C ILE A 95 8.10 -2.51 -12.20
N ALA A 96 9.34 -2.71 -11.76
CA ALA A 96 10.46 -1.99 -12.32
C ALA A 96 10.46 -2.19 -13.85
N ILE A 97 10.66 -1.10 -14.59
CA ILE A 97 10.70 -1.17 -16.05
C ILE A 97 11.89 -2.06 -16.42
N LEU A 98 11.62 -3.17 -17.09
CA LEU A 98 12.65 -4.07 -17.57
C LEU A 98 13.42 -3.37 -18.69
N SER A 99 14.72 -3.15 -18.49
CA SER A 99 15.60 -2.61 -19.50
C SER A 99 16.75 -3.56 -19.75
N SER A 100 17.14 -3.69 -21.02
CA SER A 100 18.28 -4.50 -21.44
C SER A 100 19.06 -3.70 -22.47
N ASN A 101 20.38 -3.60 -22.30
CA ASN A 101 21.28 -2.87 -23.20
C ASN A 101 20.84 -1.42 -23.49
N GLY A 102 20.31 -0.73 -22.48
CA GLY A 102 19.84 0.66 -22.59
C GLY A 102 18.48 0.84 -23.27
N LYS A 103 17.81 -0.24 -23.69
CA LYS A 103 16.45 -0.19 -24.26
C LYS A 103 15.41 -0.64 -23.24
N ILE A 104 14.35 0.15 -23.11
CA ILE A 104 13.17 -0.20 -22.31
C ILE A 104 12.33 -1.22 -23.07
N MET A 105 11.99 -2.33 -22.40
CA MET A 105 11.13 -3.37 -22.96
C MET A 105 9.68 -3.00 -22.66
N GLU A 106 8.96 -2.50 -23.66
CA GLU A 106 7.57 -2.07 -23.52
C GLU A 106 6.59 -3.24 -23.72
N ASP A 107 6.92 -4.14 -24.65
CA ASP A 107 6.06 -5.26 -25.05
C ASP A 107 6.15 -6.47 -24.10
N SER A 108 5.02 -7.14 -23.89
CA SER A 108 4.89 -8.26 -22.95
C SER A 108 5.68 -9.49 -23.39
N LYS A 109 5.68 -9.80 -24.69
CA LYS A 109 6.43 -10.92 -25.27
C LYS A 109 7.92 -10.73 -25.06
N SER A 110 8.42 -9.54 -25.40
CA SER A 110 9.83 -9.20 -25.26
C SER A 110 10.32 -9.34 -23.80
N ARG A 111 9.50 -8.94 -22.82
CA ARG A 111 9.81 -9.11 -21.39
C ARG A 111 9.89 -10.58 -20.99
N ALA A 112 8.94 -11.39 -21.46
CA ALA A 112 8.91 -12.82 -21.16
C ALA A 112 10.14 -13.53 -21.71
N GLU A 113 10.50 -13.25 -22.97
CA GLU A 113 11.71 -13.79 -23.60
C GLU A 113 12.96 -13.39 -22.81
N ARG A 114 13.10 -12.12 -22.42
CA ARG A 114 14.28 -11.67 -21.68
C ARG A 114 14.40 -12.28 -20.29
N LEU A 115 13.28 -12.45 -19.58
CA LEU A 115 13.27 -13.14 -18.30
C LEU A 115 13.63 -14.62 -18.45
N ASN A 116 13.15 -15.25 -19.52
CA ASN A 116 13.50 -16.62 -19.84
C ASN A 116 14.99 -16.77 -20.17
N ASP A 117 15.57 -15.87 -20.97
CA ASP A 117 17.00 -15.87 -21.29
C ASP A 117 17.85 -15.75 -20.02
N GLN A 118 17.50 -14.82 -19.13
CA GLN A 118 18.19 -14.66 -17.85
C GLN A 118 18.06 -15.90 -16.98
N PHE A 119 16.87 -16.50 -16.95
CA PHE A 119 16.60 -17.72 -16.20
C PHE A 119 17.45 -18.88 -16.72
N VAL A 120 17.48 -19.10 -18.04
CA VAL A 120 18.31 -20.14 -18.67
C VAL A 120 19.80 -19.89 -18.43
N SER A 121 20.25 -18.63 -18.53
CA SER A 121 21.67 -18.27 -18.38
C SER A 121 22.27 -18.60 -17.02
N VAL A 122 21.47 -18.72 -15.96
CA VAL A 122 21.98 -19.07 -14.62
C VAL A 122 22.04 -20.58 -14.39
N PHE A 123 21.49 -21.40 -15.28
CA PHE A 123 21.63 -22.85 -15.21
C PHE A 123 22.91 -23.32 -15.91
N THR A 124 23.51 -24.35 -15.35
CA THR A 124 24.64 -25.06 -15.96
C THR A 124 24.12 -25.88 -17.14
N ASN A 125 24.79 -25.79 -18.29
CA ASN A 125 24.50 -26.68 -19.42
C ASN A 125 25.01 -28.09 -19.10
N GLU A 126 24.14 -28.93 -18.54
CA GLU A 126 24.46 -30.34 -18.29
C GLU A 126 24.57 -31.09 -19.62
N ASN A 127 25.62 -31.91 -19.75
CA ASN A 127 25.80 -32.76 -20.92
C ASN A 127 24.78 -33.91 -20.88
N THR A 128 23.72 -33.79 -21.68
CA THR A 128 22.65 -34.79 -21.76
C THR A 128 23.08 -36.08 -22.47
N SER A 129 24.28 -36.15 -23.07
CA SER A 129 24.78 -37.38 -23.72
C SER A 129 24.96 -38.57 -22.78
N SER A 130 24.96 -38.35 -21.45
CA SER A 130 25.02 -39.41 -20.43
C SER A 130 23.67 -39.69 -19.76
N GLN A 131 22.58 -39.02 -20.16
CA GLN A 131 21.25 -39.41 -19.71
C GLN A 131 20.87 -40.72 -20.39
N GLN A 132 20.90 -41.82 -19.63
CA GLN A 132 20.24 -43.04 -20.06
C GLN A 132 18.74 -42.72 -20.17
N ASP A 133 18.18 -42.85 -21.38
CA ASP A 133 16.74 -42.85 -21.58
C ASP A 133 16.14 -43.90 -20.64
N LEU A 134 15.55 -43.44 -19.53
CA LEU A 134 14.69 -44.28 -18.73
C LEU A 134 13.49 -44.57 -19.64
N LYS A 135 13.53 -45.72 -20.33
CA LYS A 135 12.38 -46.38 -20.95
C LYS A 135 11.39 -46.81 -19.85
N GLY A 136 10.91 -45.84 -19.08
CA GLY A 136 9.78 -45.96 -18.18
C GLY A 136 8.52 -45.58 -18.94
N ASN A 137 7.44 -46.32 -18.68
CA ASN A 137 6.12 -46.16 -19.31
C ASN A 137 5.73 -44.70 -19.56
N PRO A 138 5.01 -44.39 -20.67
CA PRO A 138 4.57 -43.04 -20.98
C PRO A 138 3.91 -42.44 -19.74
N SER A 139 4.36 -41.24 -19.35
CA SER A 139 3.73 -40.50 -18.26
C SER A 139 2.22 -40.48 -18.51
N PRO A 140 1.39 -40.74 -17.48
CA PRO A 140 -0.04 -40.79 -17.66
C PRO A 140 -0.48 -39.48 -18.31
N THR A 141 -1.11 -39.59 -19.48
CA THR A 141 -1.70 -38.45 -20.19
C THR A 141 -2.62 -37.76 -19.20
N ILE A 142 -2.27 -36.52 -18.83
CA ILE A 142 -3.13 -35.70 -18.01
C ILE A 142 -4.43 -35.56 -18.80
N GLY A 143 -5.49 -36.22 -18.32
CA GLY A 143 -6.80 -36.16 -18.96
C GLY A 143 -7.30 -34.72 -19.04
N PRO A 144 -8.37 -34.45 -19.80
CA PRO A 144 -8.91 -33.10 -19.94
C PRO A 144 -9.11 -32.47 -18.55
N LEU A 145 -8.28 -31.49 -18.20
CA LEU A 145 -8.48 -30.69 -17.00
C LEU A 145 -9.82 -29.99 -17.19
N GLU A 146 -10.86 -30.49 -16.54
CA GLU A 146 -12.13 -29.80 -16.45
C GLU A 146 -11.90 -28.50 -15.70
N GLY A 147 -11.69 -27.46 -16.49
CA GLY A 147 -11.39 -26.13 -16.00
C GLY A 147 -12.53 -25.55 -15.14
N PRO A 148 -12.35 -24.30 -14.70
CA PRO A 148 -13.23 -23.61 -13.73
C PRO A 148 -14.71 -23.48 -14.12
N ARG A 149 -15.13 -23.97 -15.30
CA ARG A 149 -16.52 -23.98 -15.75
C ARG A 149 -17.44 -24.80 -14.84
N LYS A 150 -16.99 -25.94 -14.29
CA LYS A 150 -17.79 -26.73 -13.33
C LYS A 150 -18.01 -26.02 -11.99
N LEU A 151 -17.06 -25.17 -11.57
CA LEU A 151 -17.21 -24.40 -10.34
C LEU A 151 -18.22 -23.25 -10.51
N LEU A 152 -18.34 -22.69 -11.71
CA LEU A 152 -19.30 -21.64 -12.02
C LEU A 152 -20.74 -22.17 -12.16
N SER A 153 -20.94 -23.40 -12.62
CA SER A 153 -22.29 -23.98 -12.76
C SER A 153 -22.97 -24.32 -11.43
N ASN A 154 -22.20 -24.44 -10.33
CA ASN A 154 -22.73 -24.75 -9.00
C ASN A 154 -23.05 -23.50 -8.15
N ILE A 155 -22.81 -22.29 -8.67
CA ILE A 155 -23.14 -21.05 -7.95
C ILE A 155 -24.58 -20.67 -8.32
N ASN A 156 -25.49 -20.87 -7.37
CA ASN A 156 -26.89 -20.47 -7.51
C ASN A 156 -27.00 -18.94 -7.37
N PRO A 157 -27.40 -18.18 -8.40
CA PRO A 157 -27.48 -16.72 -8.29
C PRO A 157 -28.64 -16.33 -7.35
N PRO A 158 -28.44 -15.38 -6.40
CA PRO A 158 -29.53 -14.88 -5.59
C PRO A 158 -30.56 -14.17 -6.47
N LYS A 159 -31.84 -14.55 -6.32
CA LYS A 159 -32.99 -13.98 -7.06
C LYS A 159 -33.02 -12.46 -6.92
N ILE A 160 -32.65 -11.75 -7.99
CA ILE A 160 -32.88 -10.31 -8.11
C ILE A 160 -34.40 -10.12 -8.23
N LYS A 161 -35.04 -9.62 -7.17
CA LYS A 161 -36.43 -9.16 -7.24
C LYS A 161 -36.46 -7.95 -8.19
N GLN A 162 -37.12 -8.11 -9.34
CA GLN A 162 -37.43 -6.98 -10.20
C GLN A 162 -38.44 -6.09 -9.46
N ILE A 163 -38.05 -4.83 -9.21
CA ILE A 163 -38.95 -3.79 -8.71
C ILE A 163 -39.72 -3.26 -9.93
N ARG A 164 -41.04 -3.27 -9.83
CA ARG A 164 -42.00 -2.78 -10.84
C ARG A 164 -42.16 -1.27 -10.75
#